data_AF-A0A8S3SKF0-F1
#
_entry.id   AF-A0A8S3SKF0-F1
#
_cell.length_a   1.000
_cell.length_b   1.000
_cell.length_c   1.000
_cell.angle_alpha   90.00
_cell.angle_beta   90.00
_cell.angle_gamma   90.00
#
_symmetry.space_group_name_H-M   'P 1'
#
loop_
_entity.id
_entity.type
_entity.pdbx_description
1 polymer ?
#
loop_
_entity_poly.entity_id
_entity_poly.type
_entity_poly.pdbx_seq_one_letter_code
_entity_poly.pdbx_strand_id
1 'polypeptide(L)'
;MSPLFCTTDVPFDLIGDHMQDHVRRFELSEKPRRLLVGGMRARQMLIATPLLKWYLEHGMLVTKIYQVLEFKPQRCFRDFVKVVSDNRRLGDADPDKAIIAETSKLEGNSGYGGTIMDQEKFQSVTYVQGEGRVMLEANKPQFKKLTTLLEQDEYFEVEKSKERLDINLPIQIGYFILQYSKLRMLEFYFDFLDVYVDRSDFEYCEMDTDSAYMALSGPDIASVIRPEMKDAYQRALTGCCRDDFEPDWLPRTCCTNHAKYDKRTPGLFKVEYEGDVMIGLCSKTYIVQKTKLVHTSNTKMAAFRLLRRAKKLPVKRLIHRPRLLREVKFSSKGITKRRVKAPMTTFRHVLNTQRVGNGTLKGFRARNNGISTYQQTRNGFSYFYCKRRVLEDGVSTVPLDLELCPVPMEIDESEKPMEVDETITEVDLDDNDRYLIHLLETNFESDSE
;
A
#
# COMPACT_ATOMS: atom_id res chain seq x y z
N MET A 1 0.78 3.07 -19.68
CA MET A 1 0.53 3.48 -18.28
C MET A 1 -0.08 4.89 -18.27
N SER A 2 -0.95 5.25 -17.32
CA SER A 2 -1.42 6.64 -17.19
C SER A 2 -0.36 7.48 -16.45
N PRO A 3 0.10 8.62 -16.99
CA PRO A 3 1.23 9.36 -16.41
C PRO A 3 0.84 10.26 -15.23
N LEU A 4 -0.41 10.73 -15.16
CA LEU A 4 -0.88 11.63 -14.10
C LEU A 4 -1.54 10.84 -12.98
N PHE A 5 -1.26 11.23 -11.73
CA PHE A 5 -1.86 10.65 -10.53
C PHE A 5 -2.24 11.73 -9.52
N CYS A 6 -3.52 11.82 -9.19
CA CYS A 6 -3.96 12.58 -8.02
C CYS A 6 -5.23 12.00 -7.40
N THR A 7 -5.50 12.48 -6.18
CA THR A 7 -6.74 12.20 -5.48
C THR A 7 -7.86 13.00 -6.12
N THR A 8 -8.91 12.33 -6.58
CA THR A 8 -10.03 12.94 -7.32
C THR A 8 -11.32 12.19 -7.00
N ASP A 9 -12.45 12.89 -7.09
CA ASP A 9 -13.77 12.28 -6.97
C ASP A 9 -14.06 11.43 -8.21
N VAL A 10 -14.25 10.12 -8.01
CA VAL A 10 -14.61 9.17 -9.06
C VAL A 10 -16.12 8.96 -9.02
N PRO A 11 -16.87 9.45 -10.02
CA PRO A 11 -18.30 9.18 -10.15
C PRO A 11 -18.55 7.70 -10.43
N PHE A 12 -19.71 7.21 -9.98
CA PHE A 12 -20.15 5.84 -10.23
C PHE A 12 -20.27 5.51 -11.72
N ASP A 13 -20.72 6.47 -12.52
CA ASP A 13 -20.95 6.26 -13.95
C ASP A 13 -19.66 5.98 -14.74
N LEU A 14 -18.49 6.33 -14.20
CA LEU A 14 -17.21 6.19 -14.89
C LEU A 14 -16.48 4.86 -14.64
N ILE A 15 -16.93 4.03 -13.69
CA ILE A 15 -16.24 2.78 -13.34
C ILE A 15 -16.52 1.63 -14.33
N GLY A 16 -17.46 1.83 -15.26
CA GLY A 16 -17.88 0.89 -16.29
C GLY A 16 -18.95 -0.10 -15.83
N ASP A 17 -19.78 -0.52 -16.78
CA ASP A 17 -20.98 -1.36 -16.56
C ASP A 17 -20.67 -2.61 -15.75
N HIS A 18 -19.57 -3.30 -16.05
CA HIS A 18 -19.15 -4.51 -15.32
C HIS A 18 -18.99 -4.28 -13.80
N MET A 19 -18.41 -3.14 -13.41
CA MET A 19 -18.24 -2.79 -11.99
C MET A 19 -19.49 -2.15 -11.38
N GLN A 20 -20.33 -1.48 -12.18
CA GLN A 20 -21.62 -0.98 -11.73
C GLN A 20 -22.58 -2.12 -11.43
N ASP A 21 -22.63 -3.13 -12.28
CA ASP A 21 -23.44 -4.33 -12.07
C ASP A 21 -22.97 -5.10 -10.85
N HIS A 22 -21.66 -5.17 -10.62
CA HIS A 22 -21.12 -5.71 -9.38
C HIS A 22 -21.57 -4.92 -8.15
N VAL A 23 -21.54 -3.58 -8.21
CA VAL A 23 -22.01 -2.71 -7.13
C VAL A 23 -23.49 -2.94 -6.83
N ARG A 24 -24.36 -2.94 -7.85
CA ARG A 24 -25.79 -3.19 -7.70
C ARG A 24 -26.09 -4.58 -7.16
N ARG A 25 -25.42 -5.61 -7.71
CA ARG A 25 -25.60 -7.02 -7.33
C ARG A 25 -25.24 -7.29 -5.87
N PHE A 26 -24.28 -6.57 -5.31
CA PHE A 26 -23.81 -6.74 -3.94
C PHE A 26 -24.18 -5.55 -3.04
N GLU A 27 -25.14 -4.71 -3.46
CA GLU A 27 -25.67 -3.58 -2.70
C GLU A 27 -24.58 -2.66 -2.13
N LEU A 28 -23.52 -2.43 -2.92
CA LEU A 28 -22.44 -1.53 -2.54
C LEU A 28 -22.86 -0.07 -2.79
N SER A 29 -22.21 0.87 -2.10
CA SER A 29 -22.51 2.29 -2.29
C SER A 29 -22.15 2.79 -3.70
N GLU A 30 -23.13 3.43 -4.35
CA GLU A 30 -23.03 4.16 -5.61
C GLU A 30 -22.54 5.61 -5.43
N LYS A 31 -22.27 6.05 -4.19
CA LYS A 31 -21.77 7.41 -3.94
C LYS A 31 -20.40 7.61 -4.63
N PRO A 32 -20.13 8.79 -5.20
CA PRO A 32 -18.81 9.13 -5.70
C PRO A 32 -17.74 8.91 -4.64
N ARG A 33 -16.56 8.45 -5.06
CA ARG A 33 -15.47 8.11 -4.14
C ARG A 33 -14.25 8.95 -4.42
N ARG A 34 -13.75 9.66 -3.41
CA ARG A 34 -12.49 10.41 -3.51
C ARG A 34 -11.29 9.47 -3.41
N LEU A 35 -10.64 9.19 -4.54
CA LEU A 35 -9.62 8.15 -4.67
C LEU A 35 -8.37 8.68 -5.37
N LEU A 36 -7.20 8.17 -4.98
CA LEU A 36 -5.98 8.31 -5.78
C LEU A 36 -6.09 7.41 -7.02
N VAL A 37 -6.23 8.04 -8.19
CA VAL A 37 -6.39 7.40 -9.49
C VAL A 37 -5.39 7.94 -10.51
N GLY A 38 -5.21 7.18 -11.59
CA GLY A 38 -4.39 7.56 -12.72
C GLY A 38 -5.23 8.05 -13.90
N GLY A 39 -4.74 9.02 -14.66
CA GLY A 39 -5.47 9.63 -15.77
C GLY A 39 -4.58 10.25 -16.83
N MET A 40 -5.20 10.75 -17.91
CA MET A 40 -4.52 11.37 -19.05
C MET A 40 -4.67 12.89 -19.08
N ARG A 41 -5.56 13.45 -18.27
CA ARG A 41 -5.85 14.90 -18.17
C ARG A 41 -6.01 15.29 -16.72
N ALA A 42 -5.58 16.50 -16.35
CA ALA A 42 -5.78 17.04 -15.02
C ALA A 42 -5.88 18.56 -15.03
N ARG A 43 -6.60 19.10 -14.04
CA ARG A 43 -6.68 20.53 -13.75
C ARG A 43 -6.15 20.83 -12.35
N GLN A 44 -5.55 22.01 -12.19
CA GLN A 44 -5.06 22.52 -10.90
C GLN A 44 -4.13 21.54 -10.15
N MET A 45 -3.38 20.72 -10.88
CA MET A 45 -2.38 19.84 -10.28
C MET A 45 -1.08 20.61 -10.07
N LEU A 46 -0.59 20.65 -8.83
CA LEU A 46 0.78 21.09 -8.56
C LEU A 46 1.74 20.03 -9.08
N ILE A 47 2.71 20.41 -9.91
CA ILE A 47 3.71 19.52 -10.51
C ILE A 47 5.11 20.13 -10.31
N ALA A 48 6.07 19.31 -9.87
CA ALA A 48 7.46 19.74 -9.76
C ALA A 48 8.11 19.93 -11.14
N THR A 49 8.97 20.94 -11.26
CA THR A 49 9.62 21.31 -12.54
C THR A 49 10.27 20.14 -13.29
N PRO A 50 11.02 19.21 -12.65
CA PRO A 50 11.62 18.09 -13.37
C PRO A 50 10.58 17.15 -14.00
N LEU A 51 9.52 16.81 -13.26
CA LEU A 51 8.45 15.97 -13.77
C LEU A 51 7.66 16.68 -14.86
N LEU A 52 7.42 17.99 -14.72
CA LEU A 52 6.75 18.78 -15.77
C LEU A 52 7.57 18.81 -17.06
N LYS A 53 8.89 19.01 -16.98
CA LYS A 53 9.78 18.97 -18.15
C LYS A 53 9.69 17.63 -18.85
N TRP A 54 9.80 16.54 -18.09
CA TRP A 54 9.66 15.19 -18.62
C TRP A 54 8.30 14.98 -19.31
N TYR A 55 7.20 15.45 -18.71
CA TYR A 55 5.87 15.40 -19.33
C TYR A 55 5.81 16.15 -20.67
N LEU A 56 6.39 17.35 -20.76
CA LEU A 56 6.42 18.14 -21.99
C LEU A 56 7.24 17.44 -23.09
N GLU A 57 8.39 16.86 -22.73
CA GLU A 57 9.23 16.06 -23.63
C GLU A 57 8.50 14.83 -24.17
N HIS A 58 7.59 14.25 -23.38
CA HIS A 58 6.74 13.11 -23.75
C HIS A 58 5.39 13.52 -24.36
N GLY A 59 5.25 14.78 -24.81
CA GLY A 59 4.11 15.25 -25.59
C GLY A 59 2.88 15.66 -24.78
N MET A 60 2.98 15.77 -23.45
CA MET A 60 1.91 16.37 -22.67
C MET A 60 1.85 17.89 -22.88
N LEU A 61 0.65 18.45 -22.79
CA LEU A 61 0.41 19.88 -23.02
C LEU A 61 -0.03 20.57 -21.73
N VAL A 62 0.59 21.71 -21.43
CA VAL A 62 0.13 22.62 -20.38
C VAL A 62 -0.86 23.60 -20.99
N THR A 63 -2.13 23.48 -20.62
CA THR A 63 -3.19 24.36 -21.12
C THR A 63 -3.32 25.64 -20.31
N LYS A 64 -2.99 25.60 -19.01
CA LYS A 64 -3.11 26.75 -18.10
C LYS A 64 -2.12 26.64 -16.94
N ILE A 65 -1.48 27.77 -16.61
CA ILE A 65 -0.66 27.93 -15.41
C ILE A 65 -1.44 28.80 -14.41
N TYR A 66 -1.67 28.28 -13.21
CA TYR A 66 -2.42 28.98 -12.16
C TYR A 66 -1.47 29.73 -11.22
N GLN A 67 -0.34 29.12 -10.88
CA GLN A 67 0.64 29.64 -9.94
C GLN A 67 2.01 29.06 -10.27
N VAL A 68 3.06 29.84 -10.01
CA VAL A 68 4.46 29.39 -10.07
C VAL A 68 5.08 29.62 -8.70
N LEU A 69 5.75 28.58 -8.19
CA LEU A 69 6.51 28.64 -6.94
C LEU A 69 7.99 28.46 -7.27
N GLU A 70 8.79 29.46 -6.95
CA GLU A 70 10.23 29.41 -7.17
C GLU A 70 10.94 28.81 -5.95
N PHE A 71 11.98 28.02 -6.21
CA PHE A 71 12.81 27.44 -5.18
C PHE A 71 14.24 27.28 -5.69
N LYS A 72 15.21 27.27 -4.76
CA LYS A 72 16.60 26.97 -5.07
C LYS A 72 16.87 25.48 -4.85
N PRO A 73 17.26 24.72 -5.89
CA PRO A 73 17.55 23.29 -5.73
C PRO A 73 18.80 23.10 -4.86
N GLN A 74 18.71 22.17 -3.90
CA GLN A 74 19.80 21.80 -3.01
C GLN A 74 19.80 20.29 -2.75
N ARG A 75 21.00 19.69 -2.62
CA ARG A 75 21.18 18.26 -2.29
C ARG A 75 21.30 18.04 -0.78
N CYS A 76 20.34 18.57 -0.01
CA CYS A 76 20.38 18.61 1.45
C CYS A 76 20.38 17.23 2.16
N PHE A 77 19.91 16.16 1.50
CA PHE A 77 19.91 14.79 2.05
C PHE A 77 20.98 13.87 1.45
N ARG A 78 21.94 14.38 0.68
CA ARG A 78 22.94 13.52 0.02
C ARG A 78 23.67 12.63 1.02
N ASP A 79 24.21 13.22 2.08
CA ASP A 79 25.01 12.50 3.06
C ASP A 79 24.14 11.58 3.91
N PHE A 80 22.92 12.01 4.24
CA PHE A 80 21.93 11.18 4.93
C PHE A 80 21.59 9.91 4.15
N VAL A 81 21.23 10.03 2.86
CA VAL A 81 20.91 8.88 2.00
C VAL A 81 22.14 7.98 1.79
N LYS A 82 23.34 8.57 1.72
CA LYS A 82 24.59 7.82 1.65
C LYS A 82 24.79 6.95 2.89
N VAL A 83 24.63 7.51 4.09
CA VAL A 83 24.72 6.76 5.35
C VAL A 83 23.71 5.62 5.39
N VAL A 84 22.45 5.88 5.04
CA VAL A 84 21.41 4.84 4.98
C VAL A 84 21.81 3.71 4.02
N SER A 85 22.29 4.05 2.83
CA SER A 85 22.67 3.06 1.81
C SER A 85 23.89 2.25 2.26
N ASP A 86 24.90 2.89 2.84
CA ASP A 86 26.14 2.25 3.30
C ASP A 86 25.87 1.31 4.48
N ASN A 87 25.06 1.72 5.47
CA ASN A 87 24.65 0.86 6.57
C ASN A 87 23.87 -0.38 6.07
N ARG A 88 23.05 -0.21 5.03
CA ARG A 88 22.34 -1.33 4.40
C ARG A 88 23.26 -2.26 3.61
N ARG A 89 24.33 -1.74 3.01
CA ARG A 89 25.38 -2.57 2.37
C ARG A 89 26.16 -3.35 3.42
N LEU A 90 26.49 -2.72 4.55
CA LEU A 90 27.18 -3.38 5.66
C LEU A 90 26.35 -4.53 6.25
N GLY A 91 25.05 -4.34 6.48
CA GLY A 91 24.18 -5.41 6.99
C GLY A 91 23.95 -6.56 6.00
N ASP A 92 24.10 -6.32 4.69
CA ASP A 92 24.09 -7.40 3.69
C ASP A 92 25.40 -8.21 3.69
N ALA A 93 26.52 -7.60 4.09
CA ALA A 93 27.84 -8.22 4.16
C ALA A 93 28.09 -8.96 5.49
N ASP A 94 27.47 -8.47 6.57
CA ASP A 94 27.71 -8.92 7.94
C ASP A 94 26.37 -9.12 8.68
N PRO A 95 25.96 -10.37 8.98
CA PRO A 95 24.73 -10.67 9.71
C PRO A 95 24.62 -10.00 11.08
N ASP A 96 25.73 -9.71 11.76
CA ASP A 96 25.72 -9.06 13.07
C ASP A 96 25.29 -7.59 12.97
N LYS A 97 25.37 -7.00 11.77
CA LYS A 97 24.94 -5.64 11.47
C LYS A 97 23.53 -5.55 10.87
N ALA A 98 22.79 -6.67 10.82
CA ALA A 98 21.43 -6.70 10.29
C ALA A 98 20.49 -5.71 11.01
N ILE A 99 20.65 -5.55 12.34
CA ILE A 99 19.85 -4.60 13.12
C ILE A 99 20.10 -3.17 12.65
N ILE A 100 21.37 -2.79 12.44
CA ILE A 100 21.74 -1.45 11.97
C ILE A 100 21.12 -1.20 10.59
N ALA A 101 21.19 -2.18 9.68
CA ALA A 101 20.60 -2.03 8.35
C ALA A 101 19.07 -1.84 8.38
N GLU A 102 18.34 -2.58 9.23
CA GLU A 102 16.89 -2.42 9.37
C GLU A 102 16.53 -1.10 10.08
N THR A 103 17.28 -0.67 11.09
CA THR A 103 17.09 0.63 11.74
C THR A 103 17.35 1.77 10.77
N SER A 104 18.45 1.75 10.00
CA SER A 104 18.72 2.80 9.00
C SER A 104 17.71 2.82 7.87
N LYS A 105 17.15 1.67 7.49
CA LYS A 105 16.01 1.63 6.55
C LYS A 105 14.79 2.34 7.14
N LEU A 106 14.49 2.09 8.42
CA LEU A 106 13.39 2.77 9.10
C LEU A 106 13.63 4.28 9.17
N GLU A 107 14.82 4.72 9.60
CA GLU A 107 15.22 6.14 9.65
C GLU A 107 15.12 6.82 8.29
N GLY A 108 15.60 6.17 7.22
CA GLY A 108 15.50 6.69 5.86
C GLY A 108 14.04 6.93 5.44
N ASN A 109 13.15 5.98 5.72
CA ASN A 109 11.75 6.07 5.36
C ASN A 109 10.96 7.03 6.28
N SER A 110 11.25 7.03 7.58
CA SER A 110 10.57 7.88 8.57
C SER A 110 11.02 9.32 8.50
N GLY A 111 12.28 9.59 8.13
CA GLY A 111 12.79 10.94 7.90
C GLY A 111 11.98 11.67 6.83
N TYR A 112 11.71 11.00 5.71
CA TYR A 112 10.77 11.51 4.71
C TYR A 112 9.35 11.69 5.28
N GLY A 113 8.80 10.68 5.97
CA GLY A 113 7.46 10.75 6.55
C GLY A 113 7.29 11.92 7.53
N GLY A 114 8.33 12.26 8.28
CA GLY A 114 8.37 13.42 9.17
C GLY A 114 8.26 14.75 8.43
N THR A 115 8.77 14.87 7.20
CA THR A 115 8.66 16.12 6.42
C THR A 115 7.25 16.41 5.92
N ILE A 116 6.40 15.39 5.75
CA ILE A 116 5.03 15.50 5.23
C ILE A 116 3.96 15.19 6.28
N MET A 117 4.35 15.20 7.55
CA MET A 117 3.45 14.93 8.65
C MET A 117 2.38 16.02 8.71
N ASP A 118 1.13 15.59 8.72
CA ASP A 118 -0.02 16.48 8.79
C ASP A 118 -0.21 16.99 10.22
N GLN A 119 0.33 18.18 10.48
CA GLN A 119 0.26 18.83 11.79
C GLN A 119 -1.15 19.32 12.13
N GLU A 120 -2.05 19.45 11.14
CA GLU A 120 -3.45 19.87 11.37
C GLU A 120 -4.26 18.81 12.11
N LYS A 121 -3.83 17.56 12.01
CA LYS A 121 -4.42 16.43 12.75
C LYS A 121 -3.91 16.32 14.19
N PHE A 122 -3.02 17.19 14.64
CA PHE A 122 -2.51 17.13 16.01
C PHE A 122 -3.60 17.49 17.01
N GLN A 123 -3.64 16.73 18.10
CA GLN A 123 -4.66 16.85 19.13
C GLN A 123 -4.02 17.09 20.50
N SER A 124 -4.77 17.70 21.40
CA SER A 124 -4.49 17.72 22.83
C SER A 124 -5.48 16.82 23.55
N VAL A 125 -4.96 16.04 24.50
CA VAL A 125 -5.77 15.21 25.40
C VAL A 125 -5.81 15.88 26.76
N THR A 126 -6.98 15.94 27.37
CA THR A 126 -7.17 16.41 28.75
C THR A 126 -8.03 15.40 29.51
N TYR A 127 -7.65 15.11 30.75
CA TYR A 127 -8.41 14.26 31.65
C TYR A 127 -9.27 15.12 32.56
N VAL A 128 -10.56 14.82 32.63
CA VAL A 128 -11.54 15.60 33.38
C VAL A 128 -12.31 14.66 34.28
N GLN A 129 -12.45 15.04 35.55
CA GLN A 129 -13.31 14.34 36.50
C GLN A 129 -14.63 15.10 36.68
N GLY A 130 -15.74 14.38 36.63
CA GLY A 130 -17.09 14.88 36.84
C GLY A 130 -17.84 15.20 35.54
N GLU A 131 -19.07 14.71 35.43
CA GLU A 131 -19.90 14.87 34.23
C GLU A 131 -20.15 16.35 33.87
N GLY A 132 -20.49 17.18 34.85
CA GLY A 132 -20.73 18.60 34.60
C GLY A 132 -19.52 19.32 33.98
N ARG A 133 -18.30 18.97 34.42
CA ARG A 133 -17.06 19.55 33.88
C ARG A 133 -16.75 19.04 32.48
N VAL A 134 -17.04 17.77 32.21
CA VAL A 134 -16.78 17.21 30.88
C VAL A 134 -17.72 17.79 29.83
N MET A 135 -18.97 18.07 30.18
CA MET A 135 -19.92 18.74 29.29
C MET A 135 -19.48 20.16 28.93
N LEU A 136 -18.85 20.90 29.87
CA LEU A 136 -18.25 22.20 29.58
C LEU A 136 -17.09 22.10 28.57
N GLU A 137 -16.28 21.05 28.66
CA GLU A 137 -15.19 20.80 27.71
C GLU A 137 -15.70 20.33 26.35
N ALA A 138 -16.81 19.58 26.30
CA ALA A 138 -17.47 19.14 25.08
C ALA A 138 -18.12 20.29 24.30
N ASN A 139 -18.58 21.33 25.00
CA ASN A 139 -19.12 22.55 24.38
C ASN A 139 -18.06 23.45 23.72
N LYS A 140 -16.78 23.16 23.89
CA LYS A 140 -15.72 23.96 23.27
C LYS A 140 -15.62 23.65 21.76
N PRO A 141 -15.41 24.66 20.89
CA PRO A 141 -15.30 24.45 19.44
C PRO A 141 -14.20 23.46 19.03
N GLN A 142 -13.18 23.30 19.87
CA GLN A 142 -12.07 22.38 19.63
C GLN A 142 -12.41 20.91 19.95
N PHE A 143 -13.56 20.64 20.57
CA PHE A 143 -13.95 19.28 20.94
C PHE A 143 -13.97 18.34 19.72
N LYS A 144 -13.38 17.16 19.89
CA LYS A 144 -13.38 16.11 18.86
C LYS A 144 -14.04 14.84 19.35
N LYS A 145 -13.67 14.39 20.54
CA LYS A 145 -14.11 13.10 21.07
C LYS A 145 -14.05 13.08 22.59
N LEU A 146 -15.02 12.39 23.16
CA LEU A 146 -15.13 12.08 24.57
C LEU A 146 -15.02 10.56 24.74
N THR A 147 -14.18 10.11 25.68
CA THR A 147 -14.09 8.69 26.06
C THR A 147 -14.20 8.58 27.57
N THR A 148 -15.20 7.84 28.06
CA THR A 148 -15.31 7.50 29.49
C THR A 148 -14.22 6.48 29.85
N LEU A 149 -13.45 6.77 30.90
CA LEU A 149 -12.35 5.91 31.35
C LEU A 149 -12.76 5.07 32.56
N LEU A 150 -13.28 5.73 33.60
CA LEU A 150 -13.74 5.11 34.84
C LEU A 150 -15.14 5.63 35.13
N GLU A 151 -16.14 4.79 34.86
CA GLU A 151 -17.55 5.13 35.09
C GLU A 151 -17.84 5.43 36.56
N GLN A 152 -17.25 4.66 37.48
CA GLN A 152 -17.49 4.80 38.92
C GLN A 152 -16.90 6.08 39.52
N ASP A 153 -15.81 6.58 38.94
CA ASP A 153 -15.07 7.75 39.45
C ASP A 153 -15.32 9.00 38.60
N GLU A 154 -16.23 8.91 37.62
CA GLU A 154 -16.57 9.96 36.65
C GLU A 154 -15.34 10.55 35.93
N TYR A 155 -14.39 9.70 35.53
CA TYR A 155 -13.21 10.15 34.77
C TYR A 155 -13.41 10.00 33.28
N PHE A 156 -13.07 11.06 32.57
CA PHE A 156 -13.22 11.18 31.12
C PHE A 156 -11.93 11.65 30.46
N GLU A 157 -11.65 11.11 29.28
CA GLU A 157 -10.65 11.60 28.34
C GLU A 157 -11.32 12.46 27.29
N VAL A 158 -10.89 13.72 27.17
CA VAL A 158 -11.38 14.66 26.16
C VAL A 158 -10.27 14.93 25.14
N GLU A 159 -10.49 14.52 23.89
CA GLU A 159 -9.64 14.82 22.75
C GLU A 159 -10.10 16.13 22.09
N LYS A 160 -9.16 17.06 21.89
CA LYS A 160 -9.43 18.38 21.27
C LYS A 160 -8.45 18.69 20.16
N SER A 161 -8.88 19.45 19.15
CA SER A 161 -7.94 20.11 18.23
C SER A 161 -7.12 21.16 18.95
N LYS A 162 -5.92 21.45 18.44
CA LYS A 162 -5.08 22.52 18.97
C LYS A 162 -5.65 23.89 18.61
N GLU A 163 -5.61 24.83 19.55
CA GLU A 163 -6.01 26.23 19.31
C GLU A 163 -5.04 26.95 18.36
N ARG A 164 -3.75 26.63 18.49
CA ARG A 164 -2.68 27.14 17.65
C ARG A 164 -1.85 25.98 17.15
N LEU A 165 -1.57 26.00 15.84
CA LEU A 165 -0.72 25.04 15.16
C LEU A 165 0.50 25.76 14.61
N ASP A 166 1.69 25.29 14.97
CA ASP A 166 2.94 25.77 14.40
C ASP A 166 3.34 24.84 13.24
N ILE A 167 3.02 25.27 12.01
CA ILE A 167 3.36 24.53 10.79
C ILE A 167 4.83 24.80 10.46
N ASN A 168 5.72 23.93 10.96
CA ASN A 168 7.17 24.15 10.96
C ASN A 168 7.96 23.04 10.24
N LEU A 169 7.27 22.22 9.44
CA LEU A 169 7.89 21.15 8.66
C LEU A 169 8.22 21.60 7.23
N PRO A 170 9.32 21.11 6.64
CA PRO A 170 9.70 21.44 5.27
C PRO A 170 8.90 20.58 4.26
N ILE A 171 7.58 20.75 4.21
CA ILE A 171 6.65 19.95 3.41
C ILE A 171 7.00 19.92 1.91
N GLN A 172 7.65 20.99 1.41
CA GLN A 172 8.07 21.11 0.02
C GLN A 172 9.10 20.03 -0.34
N ILE A 173 10.01 19.70 0.59
CA ILE A 173 10.99 18.63 0.39
C ILE A 173 10.28 17.30 0.16
N GLY A 174 9.33 16.97 1.04
CA GLY A 174 8.57 15.73 0.94
C GLY A 174 7.73 15.66 -0.33
N TYR A 175 7.14 16.79 -0.75
CA TYR A 175 6.49 16.91 -2.05
C TYR A 175 7.47 16.58 -3.19
N PHE A 176 8.66 17.18 -3.22
CA PHE A 176 9.67 16.88 -4.26
C PHE A 176 10.10 15.41 -4.26
N ILE A 177 10.30 14.79 -3.09
CA ILE A 177 10.63 13.36 -2.98
C ILE A 177 9.57 12.51 -3.69
N LEU A 178 8.28 12.77 -3.43
CA LEU A 178 7.19 12.07 -4.10
C LEU A 178 7.17 12.31 -5.61
N GLN A 179 7.44 13.53 -6.07
CA GLN A 179 7.45 13.86 -7.49
C GLN A 179 8.62 13.17 -8.22
N TYR A 180 9.81 13.11 -7.62
CA TYR A 180 10.94 12.36 -8.16
C TYR A 180 10.68 10.86 -8.17
N SER A 181 10.05 10.30 -7.13
CA SER A 181 9.67 8.89 -7.13
C SER A 181 8.67 8.56 -8.25
N LYS A 182 7.69 9.43 -8.50
CA LYS A 182 6.76 9.29 -9.64
C LYS A 182 7.49 9.36 -10.97
N LEU A 183 8.32 10.41 -11.15
CA LEU A 183 9.15 10.58 -12.35
C LEU A 183 9.95 9.31 -12.61
N ARG A 184 10.61 8.77 -11.58
CA ARG A 184 11.46 7.59 -11.73
C ARG A 184 10.71 6.34 -12.19
N MET A 185 9.49 6.14 -11.70
CA MET A 185 8.62 5.04 -12.14
C MET A 185 8.15 5.25 -13.59
N LEU A 186 7.89 6.48 -14.00
CA LEU A 186 7.48 6.83 -15.36
C LEU A 186 8.63 6.66 -16.35
N GLU A 187 9.81 7.19 -16.02
CA GLU A 187 11.04 6.99 -16.78
C GLU A 187 11.32 5.49 -16.99
N PHE A 188 11.17 4.66 -15.96
CA PHE A 188 11.35 3.22 -16.12
C PHE A 188 10.35 2.59 -17.09
N TYR A 189 9.09 3.04 -17.06
CA TYR A 189 8.08 2.53 -17.96
C TYR A 189 8.29 3.01 -19.41
N PHE A 190 8.39 4.32 -19.62
CA PHE A 190 8.38 4.93 -20.95
C PHE A 190 9.77 5.02 -21.59
N ASP A 191 10.82 5.26 -20.80
CA ASP A 191 12.17 5.52 -21.33
C ASP A 191 13.02 4.25 -21.33
N PHE A 192 12.64 3.25 -20.52
CA PHE A 192 13.27 1.95 -20.47
C PHE A 192 12.39 0.83 -21.04
N LEU A 193 11.22 0.50 -20.47
CA LEU A 193 10.44 -0.66 -20.95
C LEU A 193 9.93 -0.45 -22.38
N ASP A 194 9.23 0.64 -22.67
CA ASP A 194 8.67 0.89 -24.01
C ASP A 194 9.76 1.04 -25.10
N VAL A 195 10.97 1.48 -24.71
CA VAL A 195 12.12 1.62 -25.62
C VAL A 195 12.85 0.29 -25.84
N TYR A 196 13.11 -0.49 -24.77
CA TYR A 196 13.97 -1.68 -24.84
C TYR A 196 13.22 -2.98 -25.11
N VAL A 197 11.92 -3.04 -24.86
CA VAL A 197 11.10 -4.25 -24.96
C VAL A 197 9.96 -4.01 -25.95
N ASP A 198 9.61 -5.02 -26.76
CA ASP A 198 8.44 -4.89 -27.61
C ASP A 198 7.15 -4.88 -26.79
N ARG A 199 6.17 -4.07 -27.19
CA ARG A 199 4.89 -3.97 -26.50
C ARG A 199 4.15 -5.31 -26.46
N SER A 200 4.36 -6.19 -27.44
CA SER A 200 3.80 -7.55 -27.41
C SER A 200 4.47 -8.48 -26.40
N ASP A 201 5.67 -8.12 -25.92
CA ASP A 201 6.50 -8.98 -25.07
C ASP A 201 6.37 -8.69 -23.57
N PHE A 202 5.61 -7.66 -23.19
CA PHE A 202 5.30 -7.42 -21.78
C PHE A 202 3.89 -6.87 -21.55
N GLU A 203 3.30 -7.28 -20.42
CA GLU A 203 2.04 -6.74 -19.91
C GLU A 203 2.23 -6.25 -18.48
N TYR A 204 1.76 -5.04 -18.19
CA TYR A 204 2.00 -4.42 -16.89
C TYR A 204 0.85 -4.76 -15.94
N CYS A 205 1.10 -5.67 -14.98
CA CYS A 205 0.05 -6.27 -14.16
C CYS A 205 -0.31 -5.44 -12.93
N GLU A 206 0.66 -4.83 -12.25
CA GLU A 206 0.43 -4.08 -11.01
C GLU A 206 1.54 -3.08 -10.71
N MET A 207 1.18 -1.97 -10.07
CA MET A 207 2.12 -1.03 -9.46
C MET A 207 1.63 -0.65 -8.06
N ASP A 208 2.50 -0.81 -7.06
CA ASP A 208 2.32 -0.19 -5.75
C ASP A 208 3.56 0.62 -5.39
N THR A 209 3.42 1.95 -5.51
CA THR A 209 4.41 2.96 -5.10
C THR A 209 5.75 2.89 -5.85
N ASP A 210 6.62 1.97 -5.45
CA ASP A 210 7.99 1.76 -5.95
C ASP A 210 8.22 0.33 -6.47
N SER A 211 7.15 -0.45 -6.61
CA SER A 211 7.14 -1.80 -7.16
C SER A 211 6.35 -1.88 -8.46
N ALA A 212 6.86 -2.69 -9.40
CA ALA A 212 6.26 -2.95 -10.70
C ALA A 212 6.22 -4.46 -10.93
N TYR A 213 5.02 -5.01 -11.13
CA TYR A 213 4.83 -6.38 -11.56
C TYR A 213 4.40 -6.40 -13.02
N MET A 214 5.13 -7.15 -13.83
CA MET A 214 4.85 -7.31 -15.26
C MET A 214 5.00 -8.77 -15.64
N ALA A 215 4.16 -9.21 -16.58
CA ALA A 215 4.33 -10.48 -17.27
C ALA A 215 5.22 -10.26 -18.49
N LEU A 216 6.08 -11.22 -18.78
CA LEU A 216 6.96 -11.22 -19.96
C LEU A 216 6.60 -12.41 -20.85
N SER A 217 6.75 -12.26 -22.17
CA SER A 217 6.61 -13.37 -23.13
C SER A 217 7.78 -14.36 -23.03
N GLY A 218 8.94 -13.89 -22.58
CA GLY A 218 10.16 -14.68 -22.36
C GLY A 218 10.44 -15.02 -20.89
N PRO A 219 11.44 -15.87 -20.62
CA PRO A 219 11.80 -16.29 -19.26
C PRO A 219 12.34 -15.17 -18.37
N ASP A 220 12.94 -14.14 -18.95
CA ASP A 220 13.51 -13.00 -18.23
C ASP A 220 13.54 -11.74 -19.11
N ILE A 221 13.84 -10.58 -18.51
CA ILE A 221 13.86 -9.31 -19.24
C ILE A 221 14.93 -9.28 -20.34
N ALA A 222 16.07 -9.95 -20.15
CA ALA A 222 17.16 -9.97 -21.13
C ALA A 222 16.75 -10.72 -22.41
N SER A 223 15.90 -11.73 -22.28
CA SER A 223 15.40 -12.54 -23.39
C SER A 223 14.44 -11.80 -24.32
N VAL A 224 13.76 -10.76 -23.82
CA VAL A 224 12.76 -9.95 -24.55
C VAL A 224 13.28 -8.58 -24.96
N ILE A 225 14.56 -8.28 -24.74
CA ILE A 225 15.17 -7.04 -25.24
C ILE A 225 15.17 -7.05 -26.76
N ARG A 226 14.65 -5.98 -27.36
CA ARG A 226 14.67 -5.71 -28.80
C ARG A 226 16.07 -5.92 -29.36
N PRO A 227 16.24 -6.63 -30.49
CA PRO A 227 17.56 -6.93 -31.06
C PRO A 227 18.50 -5.72 -31.17
N GLU A 228 17.98 -4.58 -31.63
CA GLU A 228 18.68 -3.31 -31.80
C GLU A 228 19.13 -2.66 -30.48
N MET A 229 18.48 -2.99 -29.37
CA MET A 229 18.80 -2.46 -28.04
C MET A 229 19.71 -3.37 -27.22
N LYS A 230 20.00 -4.60 -27.69
CA LYS A 230 20.80 -5.59 -26.94
C LYS A 230 22.19 -5.07 -26.58
N ASP A 231 22.88 -4.41 -27.49
CA ASP A 231 24.23 -3.88 -27.24
C ASP A 231 24.20 -2.73 -26.23
N ALA A 232 23.19 -1.87 -26.28
CA ALA A 232 23.00 -0.81 -25.29
C ALA A 232 22.70 -1.40 -23.90
N TYR A 233 21.78 -2.37 -23.84
CA TYR A 233 21.42 -3.09 -22.63
C TYR A 233 22.62 -3.81 -21.99
N GLN A 234 23.40 -4.55 -22.78
CA GLN A 234 24.60 -5.23 -22.30
C GLN A 234 25.66 -4.23 -21.82
N ARG A 235 25.90 -3.15 -22.57
CA ARG A 235 26.86 -2.11 -22.14
C ARG A 235 26.46 -1.45 -20.82
N ALA A 236 25.18 -1.22 -20.59
CA ALA A 236 24.69 -0.66 -19.32
C ALA A 236 24.93 -1.60 -18.13
N LEU A 237 24.86 -2.92 -18.33
CA LEU A 237 25.04 -3.91 -17.28
C LEU A 237 26.51 -4.31 -17.02
N THR A 238 27.29 -4.48 -18.08
CA THR A 238 28.64 -5.06 -18.01
C THR A 238 29.72 -4.22 -18.70
N GLY A 239 29.35 -3.22 -19.49
CA GLY A 239 30.27 -2.44 -20.34
C GLY A 239 31.18 -1.46 -19.59
N CYS A 240 30.87 -1.13 -18.32
CA CYS A 240 31.68 -0.23 -17.50
C CYS A 240 31.90 -0.80 -16.08
N CYS A 241 33.03 -1.46 -15.88
CA CYS A 241 33.46 -1.97 -14.57
C CYS A 241 34.32 -0.93 -13.83
N ARG A 242 33.75 0.24 -13.52
CA ARG A 242 34.40 1.32 -12.77
C ARG A 242 33.52 1.80 -11.62
N ASP A 243 34.14 2.21 -10.53
CA ASP A 243 33.42 2.64 -9.31
C ASP A 243 32.71 3.99 -9.46
N ASP A 244 33.18 4.85 -10.38
CA ASP A 244 32.61 6.16 -10.71
C ASP A 244 31.43 6.08 -11.69
N PHE A 245 31.17 4.91 -12.26
CA PHE A 245 30.04 4.71 -13.17
C PHE A 245 28.75 4.49 -12.37
N GLU A 246 27.75 5.36 -12.60
CA GLU A 246 26.41 5.24 -12.05
C GLU A 246 25.50 4.59 -13.11
N PRO A 247 24.98 3.37 -12.87
CA PRO A 247 24.07 2.75 -13.81
C PRO A 247 22.72 3.47 -13.84
N ASP A 248 22.09 3.54 -15.02
CA ASP A 248 20.81 4.22 -15.17
C ASP A 248 19.68 3.39 -14.56
N TRP A 249 19.37 2.21 -15.09
CA TRP A 249 18.11 1.50 -14.78
C TRP A 249 18.27 0.32 -13.83
N LEU A 250 19.24 -0.55 -14.12
CA LEU A 250 19.39 -1.86 -13.49
C LEU A 250 20.75 -1.98 -12.80
N PRO A 251 20.86 -2.81 -11.74
CA PRO A 251 22.14 -3.13 -11.12
C PRO A 251 23.13 -3.72 -12.13
N ARG A 252 24.40 -3.30 -12.04
CA ARG A 252 25.46 -3.88 -12.87
C ARG A 252 25.68 -5.35 -12.53
N THR A 253 26.11 -6.08 -13.54
CA THR A 253 26.49 -7.50 -13.43
C THR A 253 27.93 -7.75 -13.91
N CYS A 254 28.72 -6.70 -14.18
CA CYS A 254 30.12 -6.81 -14.59
C CYS A 254 30.99 -7.60 -13.61
N CYS A 255 30.79 -7.42 -12.31
CA CYS A 255 31.53 -8.14 -11.26
C CYS A 255 30.70 -8.28 -9.97
N THR A 256 31.11 -9.20 -9.11
CA THR A 256 30.44 -9.48 -7.83
C THR A 256 30.40 -8.25 -6.90
N ASN A 257 31.41 -7.38 -6.94
CA ASN A 257 31.47 -6.19 -6.08
C ASN A 257 30.42 -5.15 -6.48
N HIS A 258 30.33 -4.81 -7.78
CA HIS A 258 29.32 -3.87 -8.27
C HIS A 258 27.90 -4.44 -8.12
N ALA A 259 27.68 -5.73 -8.41
CA ALA A 259 26.38 -6.35 -8.21
C ALA A 259 25.90 -6.28 -6.75
N LYS A 260 26.80 -6.48 -5.78
CA LYS A 260 26.49 -6.32 -4.34
C LYS A 260 26.25 -4.86 -3.96
N TYR A 261 27.05 -3.94 -4.48
CA TYR A 261 26.93 -2.51 -4.20
C TYR A 261 25.60 -1.94 -4.71
N ASP A 262 25.26 -2.27 -5.97
CA ASP A 262 24.09 -1.77 -6.70
C ASP A 262 22.76 -2.31 -6.15
N LYS A 263 22.79 -3.47 -5.48
CA LYS A 263 21.64 -4.01 -4.73
C LYS A 263 21.07 -3.00 -3.73
N ARG A 264 21.91 -2.09 -3.20
CA ARG A 264 21.51 -1.03 -2.26
C ARG A 264 21.68 0.39 -2.82
N THR A 265 22.02 0.55 -4.10
CA THR A 265 22.09 1.86 -4.75
C THR A 265 20.67 2.40 -5.00
N PRO A 266 20.32 3.60 -4.51
CA PRO A 266 19.01 4.21 -4.75
C PRO A 266 18.74 4.43 -6.26
N GLY A 267 17.46 4.42 -6.67
CA GLY A 267 17.04 4.72 -8.05
C GLY A 267 17.12 3.55 -9.05
N LEU A 268 17.84 2.47 -8.73
CA LEU A 268 17.89 1.26 -9.57
C LEU A 268 16.72 0.32 -9.30
N PHE A 269 16.21 -0.30 -10.36
CA PHE A 269 15.16 -1.31 -10.33
C PHE A 269 15.77 -2.70 -10.13
N LYS A 270 15.35 -3.40 -9.08
CA LYS A 270 15.86 -4.74 -8.74
C LYS A 270 14.73 -5.77 -8.79
N VAL A 271 15.04 -6.97 -9.27
CA VAL A 271 14.14 -8.12 -9.20
C VAL A 271 13.96 -8.53 -7.74
N GLU A 272 12.78 -8.28 -7.17
CA GLU A 272 12.45 -8.66 -5.79
C GLU A 272 11.81 -10.05 -5.71
N TYR A 273 10.95 -10.39 -6.68
CA TYR A 273 10.25 -11.66 -6.75
C TYR A 273 9.87 -11.98 -8.19
N GLU A 274 9.92 -13.25 -8.54
CA GLU A 274 9.47 -13.79 -9.82
C GLU A 274 8.47 -14.91 -9.56
N GLY A 275 7.52 -15.11 -10.45
CA GLY A 275 6.65 -16.28 -10.41
C GLY A 275 6.02 -16.55 -11.75
N ASP A 276 5.36 -17.70 -11.85
CA ASP A 276 4.79 -18.22 -13.09
C ASP A 276 3.33 -17.79 -13.27
N VAL A 277 2.67 -17.40 -12.17
CA VAL A 277 1.25 -17.04 -12.15
C VAL A 277 1.04 -15.86 -11.23
N MET A 278 0.31 -14.85 -11.72
CA MET A 278 -0.16 -13.72 -10.94
C MET A 278 -1.69 -13.59 -11.01
N ILE A 279 -2.32 -13.22 -9.89
CA ILE A 279 -3.73 -12.81 -9.85
C ILE A 279 -3.78 -11.45 -9.13
N GLY A 280 -4.27 -10.41 -9.81
CA GLY A 280 -4.62 -9.12 -9.22
C GLY A 280 -6.15 -9.00 -9.14
N LEU A 281 -6.68 -8.68 -7.95
CA LEU A 281 -8.12 -8.46 -7.78
C LEU A 281 -8.45 -6.96 -7.82
N CYS A 282 -7.72 -6.18 -7.04
CA CYS A 282 -7.83 -4.73 -7.00
C CYS A 282 -6.53 -4.13 -6.45
N SER A 283 -6.46 -2.79 -6.35
CA SER A 283 -5.30 -2.08 -5.82
C SER A 283 -4.84 -2.66 -4.48
N LYS A 284 -3.55 -3.01 -4.37
CA LYS A 284 -2.90 -3.62 -3.19
C LYS A 284 -3.40 -5.01 -2.80
N THR A 285 -4.14 -5.70 -3.68
CA THR A 285 -4.68 -7.04 -3.43
C THR A 285 -4.35 -7.96 -4.60
N TYR A 286 -3.22 -8.65 -4.48
CA TYR A 286 -2.67 -9.52 -5.53
C TYR A 286 -1.87 -10.69 -4.95
N ILE A 287 -1.65 -11.73 -5.74
CA ILE A 287 -0.81 -12.89 -5.42
C ILE A 287 0.04 -13.28 -6.62
N VAL A 288 1.29 -13.65 -6.35
CA VAL A 288 2.21 -14.25 -7.30
C VAL A 288 2.64 -15.62 -6.77
N GLN A 289 2.65 -16.64 -7.63
CA GLN A 289 3.08 -18.00 -7.30
C GLN A 289 4.28 -18.40 -8.15
N LYS A 290 5.31 -18.94 -7.49
CA LYS A 290 6.45 -19.59 -8.17
C LYS A 290 6.43 -21.09 -7.89
N THR A 291 6.58 -21.87 -8.95
CA THR A 291 6.64 -23.32 -8.93
C THR A 291 8.10 -23.76 -8.99
N LYS A 292 8.58 -24.42 -7.95
CA LYS A 292 9.96 -24.91 -7.87
C LYS A 292 9.99 -26.42 -7.81
N LEU A 293 10.88 -27.03 -8.58
CA LEU A 293 11.24 -28.42 -8.41
C LEU A 293 12.25 -28.52 -7.26
N VAL A 294 11.83 -29.09 -6.14
CA VAL A 294 12.67 -29.25 -4.96
C VAL A 294 13.20 -30.67 -4.91
N HIS A 295 14.52 -30.77 -5.01
CA HIS A 295 15.25 -32.00 -4.75
C HIS A 295 15.50 -32.16 -3.25
N THR A 296 15.58 -33.41 -2.79
CA THR A 296 15.91 -33.63 -1.37
C THR A 296 17.37 -33.29 -1.14
N SER A 297 17.65 -32.39 -0.20
CA SER A 297 19.01 -31.99 0.15
C SER A 297 19.87 -33.20 0.56
N ASN A 298 21.10 -33.27 0.04
CA ASN A 298 22.10 -34.28 0.42
C ASN A 298 22.33 -34.31 1.93
N THR A 299 22.26 -33.16 2.61
CA THR A 299 22.40 -33.05 4.07
C THR A 299 21.22 -33.68 4.80
N LYS A 300 19.98 -33.47 4.33
CA LYS A 300 18.81 -34.17 4.87
C LYS A 300 18.89 -35.67 4.64
N MET A 301 19.41 -36.10 3.49
CA MET A 301 19.65 -37.50 3.20
C MET A 301 20.70 -38.11 4.14
N ALA A 302 21.80 -37.40 4.39
CA ALA A 302 22.84 -37.82 5.33
C ALA A 302 22.31 -37.89 6.76
N ALA A 303 21.61 -36.87 7.24
CA ALA A 303 20.99 -36.85 8.56
C ALA A 303 19.99 -38.00 8.75
N PHE A 304 19.14 -38.27 7.75
CA PHE A 304 18.22 -39.39 7.80
C PHE A 304 18.93 -40.75 7.87
N ARG A 305 20.03 -40.92 7.13
CA ARG A 305 20.88 -42.13 7.22
C ARG A 305 21.50 -42.28 8.61
N LEU A 306 22.04 -41.20 9.18
CA LEU A 306 22.63 -41.19 10.52
C LEU A 306 21.58 -41.54 11.60
N LEU A 307 20.39 -40.94 11.53
CA LEU A 307 19.28 -41.23 12.45
C LEU A 307 18.83 -42.70 12.38
N ARG A 308 18.74 -43.30 11.19
CA ARG A 308 18.40 -44.72 11.06
C ARG A 308 19.49 -45.63 11.62
N ARG A 309 20.77 -45.29 11.40
CA ARG A 309 21.90 -46.03 11.96
C ARG A 309 21.88 -45.98 13.49
N ALA A 310 21.65 -44.80 14.08
CA ALA A 310 21.52 -44.63 15.53
C ALA A 310 20.36 -45.46 16.11
N LYS A 311 19.24 -45.58 15.38
CA LYS A 311 18.07 -46.39 15.78
C LYS A 311 18.17 -47.88 15.42
N LYS A 312 19.33 -48.37 14.95
CA LYS A 312 19.56 -49.75 14.49
C LYS A 312 18.51 -50.25 13.47
N LEU A 313 17.97 -49.35 12.65
CA LEU A 313 16.99 -49.69 11.62
C LEU A 313 17.69 -50.20 10.35
N PRO A 314 17.11 -51.17 9.62
CA PRO A 314 17.71 -51.69 8.39
C PRO A 314 17.85 -50.60 7.32
N VAL A 315 18.87 -50.75 6.48
CA VAL A 315 19.17 -49.83 5.37
C VAL A 315 18.01 -49.87 4.38
N LYS A 316 17.31 -48.74 4.22
CA LYS A 316 16.27 -48.58 3.21
C LYS A 316 16.81 -47.68 2.10
N ARG A 317 16.78 -48.17 0.85
CA ARG A 317 17.09 -47.35 -0.33
C ARG A 317 15.93 -46.37 -0.52
N LEU A 318 16.12 -45.11 -0.14
CA LEU A 318 15.10 -44.09 -0.42
C LEU A 318 15.25 -43.60 -1.85
N ILE A 319 14.25 -43.90 -2.67
CA ILE A 319 14.05 -43.24 -3.94
C ILE A 319 13.37 -41.90 -3.64
N HIS A 320 14.13 -40.81 -3.76
CA HIS A 320 13.60 -39.47 -3.59
C HIS A 320 13.20 -38.91 -4.94
N ARG A 321 11.89 -38.95 -5.21
CA ARG A 321 11.32 -38.23 -6.35
C ARG A 321 11.35 -36.72 -6.05
N PRO A 322 11.74 -35.89 -7.02
CA PRO A 322 11.63 -34.44 -6.88
C PRO A 322 10.18 -34.07 -6.53
N ARG A 323 10.01 -33.08 -5.65
CA ARG A 323 8.69 -32.58 -5.27
C ARG A 323 8.48 -31.22 -5.85
N LEU A 324 7.28 -30.97 -6.36
CA LEU A 324 6.87 -29.65 -6.83
C LEU A 324 6.40 -28.82 -5.64
N LEU A 325 7.13 -27.75 -5.32
CA LEU A 325 6.79 -26.80 -4.27
C LEU A 325 6.20 -25.55 -4.93
N ARG A 326 5.06 -25.09 -4.43
CA ARG A 326 4.42 -23.82 -4.84
C ARG A 326 4.63 -22.79 -3.75
N GLU A 327 5.53 -21.84 -3.98
CA GLU A 327 5.74 -20.70 -3.11
C GLU A 327 4.84 -19.55 -3.57
N VAL A 328 4.38 -18.74 -2.62
CA VAL A 328 3.49 -17.60 -2.92
C VAL A 328 3.96 -16.34 -2.21
N LYS A 329 3.92 -15.21 -2.92
CA LYS A 329 4.02 -13.85 -2.39
C LYS A 329 2.69 -13.17 -2.66
N PHE A 330 2.02 -12.65 -1.64
CA PHE A 330 0.75 -11.95 -1.84
C PHE A 330 0.63 -10.70 -0.99
N SER A 331 -0.22 -9.78 -1.43
CA SER A 331 -0.64 -8.59 -0.72
C SER A 331 -2.16 -8.56 -0.60
N SER A 332 -2.64 -8.05 0.53
CA SER A 332 -4.07 -7.83 0.80
C SER A 332 -4.15 -6.82 1.94
N LYS A 333 -4.80 -5.68 1.69
CA LYS A 333 -4.89 -4.60 2.65
C LYS A 333 -5.78 -5.02 3.82
N GLY A 334 -5.28 -4.85 5.05
CA GLY A 334 -6.07 -5.08 6.27
C GLY A 334 -6.12 -6.53 6.76
N ILE A 335 -5.43 -7.47 6.10
CA ILE A 335 -5.35 -8.88 6.54
C ILE A 335 -3.95 -9.23 7.06
N THR A 336 -3.89 -9.98 8.16
CA THR A 336 -2.63 -10.60 8.63
C THR A 336 -2.26 -11.81 7.78
N LYS A 337 -1.30 -11.66 6.87
CA LYS A 337 -0.89 -12.68 5.88
C LYS A 337 -0.60 -14.06 6.50
N ARG A 338 0.04 -14.12 7.67
CA ARG A 338 0.40 -15.37 8.36
C ARG A 338 -0.79 -16.28 8.72
N ARG A 339 -2.01 -15.72 8.78
CA ARG A 339 -3.23 -16.45 9.16
C ARG A 339 -4.04 -16.94 7.96
N VAL A 340 -3.71 -16.51 6.75
CA VAL A 340 -4.43 -16.92 5.54
C VAL A 340 -3.98 -18.31 5.12
N LYS A 341 -4.90 -19.27 5.18
CA LYS A 341 -4.67 -20.63 4.70
C LYS A 341 -4.98 -20.69 3.20
N ALA A 342 -4.10 -21.33 2.43
CA ALA A 342 -4.27 -21.54 0.99
C ALA A 342 -4.65 -20.25 0.21
N PRO A 343 -3.85 -19.18 0.30
CA PRO A 343 -4.21 -17.87 -0.28
C PRO A 343 -4.52 -17.94 -1.78
N MET A 344 -3.78 -18.74 -2.56
CA MET A 344 -4.06 -18.91 -3.99
C MET A 344 -5.49 -19.41 -4.26
N THR A 345 -6.00 -20.31 -3.42
CA THR A 345 -7.39 -20.78 -3.54
C THR A 345 -8.38 -19.65 -3.24
N THR A 346 -8.11 -18.83 -2.22
CA THR A 346 -8.94 -17.66 -1.90
C THR A 346 -8.97 -16.66 -3.06
N PHE A 347 -7.81 -16.31 -3.63
CA PHE A 347 -7.73 -15.39 -4.77
C PHE A 347 -8.51 -15.91 -5.98
N ARG A 348 -8.36 -17.19 -6.33
CA ARG A 348 -9.13 -17.82 -7.42
C ARG A 348 -10.62 -17.86 -7.13
N HIS A 349 -11.01 -18.12 -5.89
CA HIS A 349 -12.41 -18.12 -5.50
C HIS A 349 -13.04 -16.73 -5.69
N VAL A 350 -12.36 -15.67 -5.23
CA VAL A 350 -12.84 -14.29 -5.40
C VAL A 350 -12.90 -13.93 -6.88
N LEU A 351 -11.87 -14.27 -7.67
CA LEU A 351 -11.86 -13.99 -9.10
C LEU A 351 -13.02 -14.67 -9.84
N ASN A 352 -13.29 -15.95 -9.55
CA ASN A 352 -14.28 -16.74 -10.28
C ASN A 352 -15.72 -16.48 -9.82
N THR A 353 -15.93 -16.20 -8.53
CA THR A 353 -17.28 -16.01 -7.97
C THR A 353 -17.66 -14.54 -7.84
N GLN A 354 -16.68 -13.65 -7.97
CA GLN A 354 -16.78 -12.21 -7.68
C GLN A 354 -17.15 -11.90 -6.23
N ARG A 355 -17.28 -12.90 -5.35
CA ARG A 355 -17.64 -12.70 -3.94
C ARG A 355 -16.41 -12.29 -3.13
N VAL A 356 -16.64 -11.45 -2.13
CA VAL A 356 -15.57 -11.02 -1.20
C VAL A 356 -14.99 -12.20 -0.43
N GLY A 357 -13.67 -12.22 -0.31
CA GLY A 357 -12.96 -13.16 0.55
C GLY A 357 -12.64 -12.53 1.90
N ASN A 358 -12.77 -13.34 2.96
CA ASN A 358 -12.61 -12.90 4.34
C ASN A 358 -11.26 -13.32 4.93
N GLY A 359 -10.76 -12.51 5.85
CA GLY A 359 -9.58 -12.81 6.66
C GLY A 359 -9.82 -12.50 8.13
N THR A 360 -9.09 -13.20 9.00
CA THR A 360 -9.16 -12.97 10.45
C THR A 360 -8.03 -12.05 10.90
N LEU A 361 -8.41 -10.91 11.47
CA LEU A 361 -7.52 -10.01 12.20
C LEU A 361 -7.62 -10.33 13.69
N LYS A 362 -6.48 -10.44 14.38
CA LYS A 362 -6.44 -10.47 15.85
C LYS A 362 -5.55 -9.35 16.34
N GLY A 363 -5.96 -8.69 17.39
CA GLY A 363 -5.19 -7.65 18.04
C GLY A 363 -5.50 -7.56 19.51
N PHE A 364 -4.94 -6.54 20.14
CA PHE A 364 -5.24 -6.16 21.51
C PHE A 364 -6.05 -4.88 21.49
N ARG A 365 -7.01 -4.77 22.40
CA ARG A 365 -7.78 -3.56 22.64
C ARG A 365 -7.82 -3.36 24.14
N ALA A 366 -7.48 -2.16 24.59
CA ALA A 366 -7.75 -1.75 25.96
C ALA A 366 -9.27 -1.56 26.12
N ARG A 367 -9.87 -2.21 27.11
CA ARG A 367 -11.26 -2.05 27.50
C ARG A 367 -11.34 -2.17 29.01
N ASN A 368 -11.95 -1.19 29.68
CA ASN A 368 -12.16 -1.17 31.13
C ASN A 368 -10.86 -1.40 31.93
N ASN A 369 -9.81 -0.63 31.64
CA ASN A 369 -8.46 -0.78 32.23
C ASN A 369 -7.82 -2.18 32.09
N GLY A 370 -8.40 -3.07 31.28
CA GLY A 370 -7.85 -4.38 30.94
C GLY A 370 -7.41 -4.46 29.48
N ILE A 371 -6.37 -5.23 29.20
CA ILE A 371 -5.98 -5.56 27.82
C ILE A 371 -6.76 -6.81 27.41
N SER A 372 -7.71 -6.64 26.48
CA SER A 372 -8.47 -7.74 25.88
C SER A 372 -7.88 -8.10 24.53
N THR A 373 -7.85 -9.39 24.19
CA THR A 373 -7.65 -9.81 22.81
C THR A 373 -8.98 -9.72 22.05
N TYR A 374 -8.95 -9.20 20.83
CA TYR A 374 -10.11 -9.23 19.94
C TYR A 374 -9.79 -10.05 18.69
N GLN A 375 -10.84 -10.63 18.12
CA GLN A 375 -10.81 -11.29 16.83
C GLN A 375 -11.88 -10.65 15.95
N GLN A 376 -11.48 -10.11 14.80
CA GLN A 376 -12.37 -9.51 13.82
C GLN A 376 -12.25 -10.26 12.50
N THR A 377 -13.39 -10.63 11.91
CA THR A 377 -13.44 -11.06 10.51
C THR A 377 -13.56 -9.82 9.64
N ARG A 378 -12.67 -9.66 8.67
CA ARG A 378 -12.69 -8.55 7.71
C ARG A 378 -12.78 -9.06 6.29
N ASN A 379 -13.56 -8.38 5.47
CA ASN A 379 -13.48 -8.50 4.02
C ASN A 379 -12.12 -7.92 3.61
N GLY A 380 -11.21 -8.74 3.09
CA GLY A 380 -9.88 -8.26 2.68
C GLY A 380 -9.39 -8.80 1.35
N PHE A 381 -10.21 -9.59 0.65
CA PHE A 381 -10.03 -9.92 -0.75
C PHE A 381 -11.26 -9.41 -1.51
N SER A 382 -11.19 -8.18 -2.01
CA SER A 382 -12.29 -7.57 -2.74
C SER A 382 -12.10 -7.73 -4.25
N TYR A 383 -13.15 -8.12 -4.96
CA TYR A 383 -13.22 -8.10 -6.42
C TYR A 383 -13.45 -6.69 -6.96
N PHE A 384 -14.14 -5.83 -6.20
CA PHE A 384 -14.51 -4.49 -6.63
C PHE A 384 -13.28 -3.60 -6.90
N TYR A 385 -13.21 -3.05 -8.11
CA TYR A 385 -12.13 -2.17 -8.55
C TYR A 385 -12.65 -0.95 -9.31
N CYS A 386 -12.57 0.22 -8.68
CA CYS A 386 -13.11 1.49 -9.19
C CYS A 386 -12.05 2.55 -9.51
N LYS A 387 -10.76 2.19 -9.56
CA LYS A 387 -9.68 3.14 -9.89
C LYS A 387 -9.36 3.21 -11.38
N ARG A 388 -9.92 2.30 -12.16
CA ARG A 388 -9.84 2.16 -13.62
C ARG A 388 -11.19 1.60 -14.08
N ARG A 389 -11.52 1.79 -15.36
CA ARG A 389 -12.70 1.17 -15.95
C ARG A 389 -12.36 -0.27 -16.29
N VAL A 390 -13.06 -1.22 -15.68
CA VAL A 390 -12.94 -2.65 -16.00
C VAL A 390 -13.82 -2.93 -17.22
N LEU A 391 -13.27 -3.59 -18.23
CA LEU A 391 -14.00 -3.92 -19.45
C LEU A 391 -14.89 -5.15 -19.25
N GLU A 392 -15.75 -5.44 -20.23
CA GLU A 392 -16.73 -6.53 -20.19
C GLU A 392 -16.10 -7.92 -20.00
N ASP A 393 -14.84 -8.10 -20.38
CA ASP A 393 -14.09 -9.34 -20.15
C ASP A 393 -13.77 -9.59 -18.65
N GLY A 394 -14.02 -8.60 -17.79
CA GLY A 394 -13.76 -8.64 -16.36
C GLY A 394 -12.28 -8.69 -15.97
N VAL A 395 -11.37 -8.45 -16.93
CA VAL A 395 -9.91 -8.57 -16.76
C VAL A 395 -9.19 -7.33 -17.28
N SER A 396 -9.47 -6.94 -18.52
CA SER A 396 -8.85 -5.78 -19.15
C SER A 396 -9.33 -4.50 -18.49
N THR A 397 -8.42 -3.53 -18.34
CA THR A 397 -8.76 -2.25 -17.73
C THR A 397 -8.19 -1.08 -18.51
N VAL A 398 -8.96 -0.02 -18.62
CA VAL A 398 -8.54 1.24 -19.24
C VAL A 398 -8.56 2.38 -18.21
N PRO A 399 -7.79 3.46 -18.41
CA PRO A 399 -7.91 4.65 -17.57
C PRO A 399 -9.37 5.14 -17.50
N LEU A 400 -9.75 5.73 -16.37
CA LEU A 400 -11.04 6.41 -16.27
C LEU A 400 -11.03 7.62 -17.21
N ASP A 401 -12.12 7.85 -17.94
CA ASP A 401 -12.29 9.05 -18.76
C ASP A 401 -12.72 10.22 -17.86
N LEU A 402 -11.75 10.73 -17.11
CA LEU A 402 -11.95 11.72 -16.06
C LEU A 402 -10.83 12.75 -16.11
N GLU A 403 -11.20 14.04 -16.09
CA GLU A 403 -10.25 15.10 -15.81
C GLU A 403 -9.94 15.10 -14.31
N LEU A 404 -8.70 14.74 -13.97
CA LEU A 404 -8.29 14.66 -12.58
C LEU A 404 -8.22 16.06 -11.94
N CYS A 405 -8.75 16.21 -10.74
CA CYS A 405 -8.63 17.42 -9.95
C CYS A 405 -8.34 17.11 -8.46
N PRO A 406 -7.25 17.66 -7.89
CA PRO A 406 -6.93 17.49 -6.47
C PRO A 406 -7.80 18.34 -5.54
N VAL A 407 -8.52 19.34 -6.08
CA VAL A 407 -9.47 20.16 -5.33
C VAL A 407 -10.81 19.43 -5.29
N PRO A 408 -11.43 19.23 -4.11
CA PRO A 408 -12.78 18.67 -4.03
C PRO A 408 -13.77 19.51 -4.83
N MET A 409 -14.79 18.88 -5.40
CA MET A 409 -15.95 19.65 -5.85
C MET A 409 -16.58 20.29 -4.61
N GLU A 410 -16.82 21.61 -4.65
CA GLU A 410 -17.66 22.25 -3.64
C GLU A 410 -19.04 21.62 -3.75
N ILE A 411 -19.42 20.83 -2.76
CA ILE A 411 -20.78 20.37 -2.61
C ILE A 411 -21.53 21.55 -2.00
N ASP A 412 -22.56 22.02 -2.69
CA ASP A 412 -23.48 23.01 -2.13
C ASP A 412 -24.01 22.48 -0.78
N GLU A 413 -23.70 23.17 0.31
CA GLU A 413 -24.00 22.67 1.66
C GLU A 413 -25.51 22.57 1.92
N SER A 414 -26.35 23.17 1.05
CA SER A 414 -27.80 23.01 1.10
C SER A 414 -28.30 21.62 0.69
N GLU A 415 -27.46 20.77 0.09
CA GLU A 415 -27.84 19.42 -0.35
C GLU A 415 -27.28 18.30 0.54
N LYS A 416 -26.55 18.60 1.62
CA LYS A 416 -26.13 17.55 2.58
C LYS A 416 -27.36 16.96 3.27
N PRO A 417 -27.72 15.68 3.06
CA PRO A 417 -28.54 14.98 4.03
C PRO A 417 -27.71 14.93 5.32
N MET A 418 -28.35 15.24 6.44
CA MET A 418 -27.77 15.11 7.78
C MET A 418 -26.98 13.79 7.85
N GLU A 419 -25.65 13.86 8.04
CA GLU A 419 -24.82 12.67 8.18
C GLU A 419 -25.29 11.92 9.43
N VAL A 420 -26.04 10.83 9.22
CA VAL A 420 -26.22 9.82 10.25
C VAL A 420 -24.89 9.10 10.36
N ASP A 421 -24.26 9.24 11.51
CA ASP A 421 -23.04 8.54 11.91
C ASP A 421 -23.20 7.03 11.64
N GLU A 422 -22.62 6.54 10.55
CA GLU A 422 -22.47 5.10 10.29
C GLU A 422 -21.36 4.52 11.19
N THR A 423 -21.55 4.64 12.50
CA THR A 423 -20.94 3.76 13.49
C THR A 423 -22.00 3.30 14.49
N ILE A 424 -22.75 2.26 14.12
CA ILE A 424 -23.09 1.10 14.96
C ILE A 424 -23.68 0.08 13.98
N THR A 425 -22.97 -1.03 13.78
CA THR A 425 -23.60 -2.26 13.29
C THR A 425 -24.68 -2.62 14.29
N GLU A 426 -25.93 -2.76 13.82
CA GLU A 426 -27.04 -3.34 14.56
C GLU A 426 -26.53 -4.51 15.42
N VAL A 427 -26.61 -4.33 16.73
CA VAL A 427 -26.60 -5.45 17.65
C VAL A 427 -28.03 -5.95 17.62
N ASP A 428 -28.26 -7.12 17.03
CA ASP A 428 -29.50 -7.87 17.21
C ASP A 428 -29.71 -8.06 18.72
N LEU A 429 -30.54 -7.21 19.31
CA LEU A 429 -31.04 -7.36 20.66
C LEU A 429 -32.21 -8.34 20.59
N ASP A 430 -32.10 -9.44 21.33
CA ASP A 430 -33.18 -10.40 21.55
C ASP A 430 -34.41 -9.67 22.13
N ASP A 431 -35.62 -10.07 21.74
CA ASP A 431 -36.87 -9.46 22.18
C ASP A 431 -37.08 -9.56 23.72
N ASN A 432 -36.29 -10.38 24.42
CA ASN A 432 -36.25 -10.40 25.89
C ASN A 432 -35.56 -9.17 26.53
N ASP A 433 -34.65 -8.49 25.84
CA ASP A 433 -33.94 -7.32 26.40
C ASP A 433 -34.77 -6.02 26.31
N ARG A 434 -35.81 -5.98 25.46
CA ARG A 434 -36.75 -4.85 25.36
C ARG A 434 -37.69 -4.73 26.56
N TYR A 435 -37.93 -5.81 27.30
CA TYR A 435 -38.85 -5.79 28.46
C TYR A 435 -38.25 -5.11 29.70
N LEU A 436 -36.92 -4.97 29.78
CA LEU A 436 -36.24 -4.34 30.92
C LEU A 436 -36.08 -2.82 30.79
N ILE A 437 -36.26 -2.25 29.59
CA ILE A 437 -36.18 -0.79 29.36
C ILE A 437 -37.50 -0.09 29.73
N HIS A 438 -38.65 -0.78 29.67
CA HIS A 438 -39.94 -0.20 30.06
C HIS A 438 -40.25 -0.27 31.57
N LEU A 439 -39.40 -0.89 32.39
CA LEU A 439 -39.63 -0.99 33.85
C LEU A 439 -38.90 0.09 34.69
N LEU A 440 -38.14 0.99 34.05
CA LEU A 440 -37.40 2.06 34.74
C LEU A 440 -37.95 3.47 34.48
N GLU A 441 -39.02 3.63 33.69
CA GLU A 441 -39.64 4.92 33.37
C GLU A 441 -40.97 5.21 34.11
N THR A 442 -41.43 4.36 35.04
CA THR A 442 -42.73 4.55 35.73
C THR A 442 -42.69 4.72 37.25
N ASN A 443 -41.54 5.05 37.88
CA ASN A 443 -41.48 5.27 39.34
C ASN A 443 -40.87 6.61 39.77
N PHE A 444 -41.29 7.70 39.13
CA PHE A 444 -41.18 9.05 39.71
C PHE A 444 -42.47 9.83 39.46
N GLU A 445 -43.53 9.44 40.18
CA GLU A 445 -44.57 10.40 40.55
C GLU A 445 -44.51 10.62 42.07
N SER A 446 -44.67 11.90 42.39
CA SER A 446 -44.54 12.62 43.64
C SER A 446 -45.31 12.03 44.83
N ASP A 447 -44.67 12.02 45.99
CA ASP A 447 -45.34 12.19 47.28
C ASP A 447 -44.47 13.06 48.22
N SER A 448 -44.83 14.33 48.33
CA SER A 448 -44.56 15.16 49.50
C SER A 448 -45.62 16.26 49.61
N GLU A 449 -46.45 16.13 50.66
CA GLU A 449 -47.49 17.03 51.21
C GLU A 449 -48.85 17.11 50.50
#